data_AF-A0A7S2N1F6-F1
#
_entry.id   AF-A0A7S2N1F6-F1
#
_cell.length_a   1.000
_cell.length_b   1.000
_cell.length_c   1.000
_cell.angle_alpha   90.00
_cell.angle_beta   90.00
_cell.angle_gamma   90.00
#
_symmetry.space_group_name_H-M   'P 1'
#
loop_
_entity.id
_entity.type
_entity.pdbx_description
1 polymer ?
#
loop_
_entity_poly.entity_id
_entity_poly.type
_entity_poly.pdbx_seq_one_letter_code
_entity_poly.pdbx_strand_id
1 'polypeptide(L)'
;MNYFRSLQSGDDGDAVGNNNKLVWFGLTNNGRSFGSGVGEVPRLIEILGQNLLPVEVLDEEDDAVKAGSNVEMADVVEEVLNSQKKFYEALTGGDLQSMNNILSKEDSNEVSEVLKGGGRVDGWDLCLAEGARPSDMTISGSDVLLVSDTEAYSTTVEFPPNAGLDGATLLAVQRWKRDESGDWKLALHQTIPWCPGSKAGGTLRCDCRGCTALTSTRERRTFGGLIG
;
A
#
# COMPACT_ATOMS: atom_id res chain seq x y z
N MET A 1 -15.23 -12.91 -26.09
CA MET A 1 -15.87 -12.12 -25.00
C MET A 1 -16.80 -12.92 -24.08
N ASN A 2 -17.25 -14.14 -24.43
CA ASN A 2 -18.23 -14.88 -23.59
C ASN A 2 -17.62 -15.76 -22.48
N TYR A 3 -16.32 -16.08 -22.53
CA TYR A 3 -15.65 -16.96 -21.57
C TYR A 3 -15.72 -16.47 -20.12
N PHE A 4 -15.46 -15.18 -19.89
CA PHE A 4 -15.51 -14.60 -18.54
C PHE A 4 -16.94 -14.43 -18.01
N ARG A 5 -17.92 -14.24 -18.90
CA ARG A 5 -19.35 -14.18 -18.51
C ARG A 5 -19.87 -15.56 -18.10
N SER A 6 -19.46 -16.63 -18.79
CA SER A 6 -19.84 -18.00 -18.41
C SER A 6 -19.24 -18.46 -17.07
N LEU A 7 -18.15 -17.84 -16.61
CA LEU A 7 -17.60 -18.09 -15.26
C LEU A 7 -18.41 -17.39 -14.14
N GLN A 8 -19.25 -16.39 -14.48
CA GLN A 8 -20.06 -15.65 -13.53
C GLN A 8 -21.46 -16.25 -13.35
N SER A 9 -21.98 -16.92 -14.37
CA SER A 9 -23.23 -17.66 -14.32
C SER A 9 -22.97 -19.05 -13.72
N GLY A 10 -23.03 -19.16 -12.40
CA GLY A 10 -23.22 -20.46 -11.76
C GLY A 10 -24.50 -21.11 -12.28
N ASP A 11 -24.50 -22.44 -12.35
CA ASP A 11 -25.57 -23.28 -12.95
C ASP A 11 -26.92 -23.24 -12.20
N ASP A 12 -27.08 -22.33 -11.24
CA ASP A 12 -28.32 -22.15 -10.50
C ASP A 12 -29.14 -21.01 -11.14
N GLY A 13 -30.09 -21.44 -11.95
CA GLY A 13 -31.14 -20.57 -12.46
C GLY A 13 -31.98 -20.04 -11.31
N ASP A 14 -31.66 -18.85 -10.80
CA ASP A 14 -32.64 -17.99 -10.16
C ASP A 14 -32.21 -16.52 -10.07
N ALA A 15 -33.20 -15.68 -10.34
CA ALA A 15 -33.33 -14.27 -9.96
C ALA A 15 -32.40 -13.21 -10.56
N VAL A 16 -33.00 -12.49 -11.51
CA VAL A 16 -32.93 -11.03 -11.70
C VAL A 16 -32.61 -10.30 -10.40
N GLY A 17 -31.34 -9.89 -10.22
CA GLY A 17 -30.89 -9.19 -9.03
C GLY A 17 -29.49 -8.60 -9.22
N ASN A 18 -29.46 -7.37 -9.73
CA ASN A 18 -28.37 -6.38 -9.72
C ASN A 18 -27.01 -6.82 -9.12
N ASN A 19 -26.24 -7.66 -9.83
CA ASN A 19 -24.95 -8.15 -9.34
C ASN A 19 -23.84 -7.88 -10.37
N ASN A 20 -23.45 -6.62 -10.50
CA ASN A 20 -22.12 -6.24 -11.03
C ASN A 20 -21.04 -6.68 -10.02
N LYS A 21 -20.92 -7.98 -9.76
CA LYS A 21 -19.86 -8.53 -8.94
C LYS A 21 -18.57 -8.43 -9.74
N LEU A 22 -17.63 -7.60 -9.27
CA LEU A 22 -16.30 -7.53 -9.88
C LEU A 22 -15.66 -8.92 -9.78
N VAL A 23 -15.13 -9.39 -10.90
CA VAL A 23 -14.30 -10.59 -10.97
C VAL A 23 -12.95 -10.15 -11.53
N TRP A 24 -11.89 -10.47 -10.80
CA TRP A 24 -10.52 -10.20 -11.22
C TRP A 24 -9.70 -11.49 -11.17
N PHE A 25 -8.70 -11.55 -12.05
CA PHE A 25 -7.71 -12.61 -12.11
C PHE A 25 -6.33 -11.99 -12.29
N GLY A 26 -5.31 -12.64 -11.77
CA GLY A 26 -3.92 -12.26 -11.92
C GLY A 26 -3.04 -13.47 -12.23
N LEU A 27 -1.84 -13.19 -12.74
CA LEU A 27 -0.80 -14.18 -12.97
C LEU A 27 0.45 -13.76 -12.19
N THR A 28 1.04 -14.69 -11.46
CA THR A 28 2.35 -14.48 -10.85
C THR A 28 3.45 -14.56 -11.91
N ASN A 29 4.68 -14.13 -11.58
CA ASN A 29 5.81 -14.22 -12.52
C ASN A 29 6.10 -15.67 -12.99
N ASN A 30 5.79 -16.66 -12.15
CA ASN A 30 5.92 -18.07 -12.49
C ASN A 30 4.70 -18.64 -13.23
N GLY A 31 3.80 -17.78 -13.70
CA GLY A 31 2.59 -18.16 -14.46
C GLY A 31 1.48 -18.80 -13.63
N ARG A 32 1.53 -18.74 -12.28
CA ARG A 32 0.43 -19.25 -11.44
C ARG A 32 -0.72 -18.26 -11.43
N SER A 33 -1.95 -18.75 -11.62
CA SER A 33 -3.15 -17.92 -11.55
C SER A 33 -3.65 -17.72 -10.12
N PHE A 34 -4.24 -16.55 -9.86
CA PHE A 34 -4.96 -16.20 -8.64
C PHE A 34 -6.12 -15.25 -8.97
N GLY A 35 -7.08 -15.03 -8.07
CA GLY A 35 -8.26 -14.20 -8.37
C GLY A 35 -9.23 -14.02 -7.20
N SER A 36 -10.28 -13.21 -7.40
CA SER A 36 -11.23 -12.75 -6.36
C SER A 36 -11.98 -13.81 -5.57
N GLY A 37 -12.13 -15.03 -6.08
CA GLY A 37 -13.16 -15.95 -5.59
C GLY A 37 -14.56 -15.44 -5.93
N VAL A 38 -15.03 -14.33 -5.35
CA VAL A 38 -16.19 -13.51 -5.76
C VAL A 38 -16.19 -12.14 -5.04
N GLY A 39 -16.60 -11.05 -5.72
CA GLY A 39 -17.38 -9.95 -5.10
C GLY A 39 -16.64 -8.74 -4.52
N GLU A 40 -15.37 -8.86 -4.11
CA GLU A 40 -14.61 -7.73 -3.56
C GLU A 40 -13.43 -7.31 -4.46
N VAL A 41 -13.27 -6.00 -4.62
CA VAL A 41 -12.11 -5.40 -5.29
C VAL A 41 -10.90 -5.65 -4.39
N PRO A 42 -9.83 -6.26 -4.91
CA PRO A 42 -8.67 -6.55 -4.10
C PRO A 42 -7.92 -5.25 -3.83
N ARG A 43 -7.39 -5.07 -2.63
CA ARG A 43 -6.52 -3.91 -2.41
C ARG A 43 -5.20 -4.16 -3.12
N LEU A 44 -4.71 -3.14 -3.83
CA LEU A 44 -3.49 -3.23 -4.63
C LEU A 44 -2.32 -3.81 -3.80
N ILE A 45 -2.12 -3.29 -2.58
CA ILE A 45 -1.04 -3.73 -1.69
C ILE A 45 -1.21 -5.19 -1.22
N GLU A 46 -2.45 -5.69 -1.10
CA GLU A 46 -2.72 -7.09 -0.73
C GLU A 46 -2.38 -8.04 -1.89
N ILE A 47 -2.69 -7.64 -3.13
CA ILE A 47 -2.26 -8.39 -4.33
C ILE A 47 -0.74 -8.46 -4.39
N LEU A 48 -0.08 -7.32 -4.22
CA LEU A 48 1.38 -7.22 -4.27
C LEU A 48 2.00 -8.14 -3.20
N GLY A 49 1.63 -7.97 -1.94
CA GLY A 49 2.24 -8.69 -0.82
C GLY A 49 1.94 -10.19 -0.76
N GLN A 50 0.89 -10.68 -1.42
CA GLN A 50 0.52 -12.10 -1.36
C GLN A 50 0.83 -12.89 -2.62
N ASN A 51 0.77 -12.25 -3.79
CA ASN A 51 0.77 -12.93 -5.08
C ASN A 51 1.83 -12.40 -6.05
N LEU A 52 2.24 -11.14 -5.97
CA LEU A 52 3.21 -10.53 -6.89
C LEU A 52 4.52 -10.16 -6.17
N LEU A 53 5.12 -11.11 -5.46
CA LEU A 53 6.37 -10.90 -4.73
C LEU A 53 7.53 -10.48 -5.66
N PRO A 54 8.52 -9.71 -5.14
CA PRO A 54 9.68 -9.35 -5.93
C PRO A 54 10.47 -10.59 -6.32
N VAL A 55 10.98 -10.58 -7.56
CA VAL A 55 11.74 -11.69 -8.15
C VAL A 55 13.24 -11.44 -8.21
N GLU A 56 13.65 -10.19 -8.04
CA GLU A 56 15.05 -9.76 -8.03
C GLU A 56 15.42 -9.23 -6.64
N VAL A 57 16.72 -9.23 -6.34
CA VAL A 57 17.26 -8.56 -5.16
C VAL A 57 17.17 -7.06 -5.44
N LEU A 58 16.53 -6.34 -4.53
CA LEU A 58 16.35 -4.89 -4.63
C LEU A 58 17.62 -4.19 -4.19
N ASP A 59 17.99 -3.12 -4.91
CA ASP A 59 19.17 -2.31 -4.62
C ASP A 59 18.75 -0.99 -3.95
N GLU A 60 19.57 -0.53 -3.01
CA GLU A 60 19.42 0.77 -2.35
C GLU A 60 19.80 1.92 -3.30
N GLU A 61 20.54 1.64 -4.38
CA GLU A 61 21.01 2.63 -5.35
C GLU A 61 20.02 2.91 -6.50
N ASP A 62 18.85 2.28 -6.52
CA ASP A 62 17.86 2.49 -7.59
C ASP A 62 17.30 3.93 -7.61
N ASP A 63 17.63 4.67 -8.68
CA ASP A 63 17.14 6.03 -8.93
C ASP A 63 15.62 6.08 -9.07
N ALA A 64 15.03 7.23 -8.69
CA ALA A 64 13.60 7.48 -8.90
C ALA A 64 13.25 7.49 -10.40
N VAL A 65 12.18 6.78 -10.77
CA VAL A 65 11.70 6.74 -12.16
C VAL A 65 10.90 8.01 -12.44
N LYS A 66 11.43 8.86 -13.32
CA LYS A 66 10.72 10.04 -13.84
C LYS A 66 9.88 9.68 -15.07
N ALA A 67 8.72 9.05 -14.87
CA ALA A 67 7.82 8.73 -15.98
C ALA A 67 6.85 9.90 -16.27
N GLY A 68 7.27 10.85 -17.11
CA GLY A 68 6.40 11.89 -17.68
C GLY A 68 6.38 11.84 -19.19
N SER A 69 5.22 11.66 -19.82
CA SER A 69 5.10 11.66 -21.30
C SER A 69 5.25 13.04 -21.92
N ASN A 70 5.15 14.11 -21.12
CA ASN A 70 5.38 15.50 -21.50
C ASN A 70 5.92 16.31 -20.29
N VAL A 71 6.36 17.55 -20.54
CA VAL A 71 7.04 18.40 -19.54
C VAL A 71 6.14 18.73 -18.34
N GLU A 72 4.88 19.11 -18.58
CA GLU A 72 3.94 19.46 -17.50
C GLU A 72 3.66 18.28 -16.55
N MET A 73 3.51 17.07 -17.08
CA MET A 73 3.37 15.88 -16.23
C MET A 73 4.65 15.55 -15.46
N ALA A 74 5.82 15.81 -16.05
CA ALA A 74 7.10 15.61 -15.37
C ALA A 74 7.26 16.54 -14.16
N ASP A 75 6.83 17.80 -14.29
CA ASP A 75 6.88 18.76 -13.18
C ASP A 75 5.97 18.32 -12.01
N VAL A 76 4.74 17.88 -12.31
CA VAL A 76 3.82 17.38 -11.27
C VAL A 76 4.34 16.11 -10.61
N VAL A 77 4.95 15.20 -11.38
CA VAL A 77 5.63 14.01 -10.83
C VAL A 77 6.74 14.43 -9.86
N GLU A 78 7.54 15.44 -10.22
CA GLU A 78 8.61 15.96 -9.37
C GLU A 78 8.06 16.62 -8.08
N GLU A 79 6.93 17.33 -8.14
CA GLU A 79 6.26 17.87 -6.95
C GLU A 79 5.83 16.76 -5.97
N VAL A 80 5.27 15.66 -6.46
CA VAL A 80 4.86 14.50 -5.64
C VAL A 80 6.08 13.81 -5.05
N LEU A 81 7.14 13.57 -5.85
CA LEU A 81 8.39 12.98 -5.36
C LEU A 81 9.06 13.85 -4.29
N ASN A 82 9.05 15.17 -4.46
CA ASN A 82 9.55 16.10 -3.44
C ASN A 82 8.72 16.04 -2.14
N SER A 83 7.40 15.84 -2.26
CA SER A 83 6.50 15.66 -1.12
C SER A 83 6.75 14.34 -0.40
N GLN A 84 6.99 13.25 -1.16
CA GLN A 84 7.42 11.96 -0.62
C GLN A 84 8.74 12.08 0.14
N LYS A 85 9.74 12.77 -0.43
CA LYS A 85 11.01 13.02 0.24
C LYS A 85 10.84 13.74 1.58
N LYS A 86 10.04 14.81 1.62
CA LYS A 86 9.73 15.54 2.87
C LYS A 86 9.05 14.65 3.92
N PHE A 87 8.17 13.74 3.50
CA PHE A 87 7.57 12.77 4.41
C PHE A 87 8.63 11.87 5.05
N TYR A 88 9.54 11.31 4.25
CA TYR A 88 10.58 10.43 4.77
C TYR A 88 11.60 11.20 5.62
N GLU A 89 11.98 12.42 5.26
CA GLU A 89 12.83 13.29 6.09
C GLU A 89 12.18 13.58 7.45
N ALA A 90 10.87 13.85 7.48
CA ALA A 90 10.13 14.05 8.73
C ALA A 90 10.04 12.76 9.56
N LEU A 91 9.81 11.62 8.91
CA LEU A 91 9.68 10.31 9.54
C LEU A 91 10.99 9.86 10.20
N THR A 92 12.10 9.90 9.47
CA THR A 92 13.42 9.46 9.98
C THR A 92 14.01 10.48 10.95
N GLY A 93 13.77 11.78 10.71
CA GLY A 93 14.19 12.87 11.59
C GLY A 93 13.37 13.02 12.88
N GLY A 94 12.18 12.42 12.96
CA GLY A 94 11.29 12.57 14.12
C GLY A 94 10.63 13.96 14.21
N ASP A 95 10.46 14.64 13.09
CA ASP A 95 9.92 16.00 13.04
C ASP A 95 8.39 15.99 12.93
N LEU A 96 7.72 16.10 14.07
CA LEU A 96 6.26 16.14 14.15
C LEU A 96 5.65 17.36 13.44
N GLN A 97 6.35 18.50 13.41
CA GLN A 97 5.83 19.69 12.74
C GLN A 97 5.83 19.48 11.23
N SER A 98 6.94 19.01 10.67
CA SER A 98 7.04 18.69 9.25
C SER A 98 6.10 17.55 8.86
N MET A 99 5.95 16.53 9.71
CA MET A 99 4.98 15.45 9.50
C MET A 99 3.54 15.97 9.40
N ASN A 100 3.13 16.85 10.32
CA ASN A 100 1.79 17.45 10.28
C ASN A 100 1.58 18.36 9.05
N ASN A 101 2.64 18.98 8.54
CA ASN A 101 2.56 19.85 7.35
C ASN A 101 2.41 19.06 6.05
N ILE A 102 2.93 17.83 5.98
CA ILE A 102 2.87 16.98 4.78
C ILE A 102 1.60 16.13 4.73
N LEU A 103 1.01 15.80 5.87
CA LEU A 103 -0.20 14.99 5.94
C LEU A 103 -1.45 15.76 5.51
N SER A 104 -2.38 15.06 4.88
CA SER A 104 -3.75 15.56 4.69
C SER A 104 -4.41 15.79 6.04
N LYS A 105 -5.40 16.68 6.12
CA LYS A 105 -6.21 16.85 7.33
C LYS A 105 -7.37 15.85 7.41
N GLU A 106 -7.66 15.17 6.30
CA GLU A 106 -8.75 14.20 6.21
C GLU A 106 -8.31 12.81 6.67
N ASP A 107 -9.17 12.17 7.46
CA ASP A 107 -9.04 10.75 7.81
C ASP A 107 -9.15 9.88 6.56
N SER A 108 -8.26 8.89 6.44
CA SER A 108 -8.38 7.87 5.40
C SER A 108 -9.49 6.88 5.74
N ASN A 109 -10.17 6.34 4.71
CA ASN A 109 -11.13 5.26 4.89
C ASN A 109 -10.44 4.00 5.42
N GLU A 110 -9.23 3.73 4.93
CA GLU A 110 -8.47 2.51 5.16
C GLU A 110 -7.99 2.36 6.60
N VAL A 111 -7.64 3.46 7.27
CA VAL A 111 -7.34 3.47 8.72
C VAL A 111 -8.64 3.51 9.52
N SER A 112 -9.65 4.25 9.07
CA SER A 112 -10.95 4.32 9.75
C SER A 112 -11.66 2.96 9.84
N GLU A 113 -11.52 2.12 8.82
CA GLU A 113 -12.00 0.73 8.83
C GLU A 113 -11.33 -0.10 9.93
N VAL A 114 -10.01 0.05 10.12
CA VAL A 114 -9.27 -0.66 11.17
C VAL A 114 -9.77 -0.25 12.55
N LEU A 115 -9.95 1.06 12.78
CA LEU A 115 -10.47 1.58 14.04
C LEU A 115 -11.91 1.12 14.31
N LYS A 116 -12.78 1.14 13.30
CA LYS A 116 -14.15 0.59 13.40
C LYS A 116 -14.15 -0.91 13.71
N GLY A 117 -13.15 -1.65 13.24
CA GLY A 117 -12.91 -3.05 13.55
C GLY A 117 -12.34 -3.31 14.96
N GLY A 118 -12.12 -2.28 15.78
CA GLY A 118 -11.53 -2.40 17.12
C GLY A 118 -10.00 -2.38 17.14
N GLY A 119 -9.36 -2.05 16.02
CA GLY A 119 -7.93 -1.82 15.96
C GLY A 119 -7.51 -0.53 16.67
N ARG A 120 -6.20 -0.37 16.84
CA ARG A 120 -5.59 0.79 17.49
C ARG A 120 -4.75 1.59 16.50
N VAL A 121 -4.71 2.90 16.69
CA VAL A 121 -3.75 3.81 16.07
C VAL A 121 -2.73 4.24 17.12
N ASP A 122 -1.46 4.21 16.75
CA ASP A 122 -0.41 4.90 17.49
C ASP A 122 -0.20 6.26 16.84
N GLY A 123 -0.32 7.33 17.63
CA GLY A 123 -0.21 8.71 17.17
C GLY A 123 1.18 9.04 16.63
N TRP A 124 1.27 10.06 15.78
CA TRP A 124 2.57 10.48 15.22
C TRP A 124 3.58 10.91 16.29
N ASP A 125 3.14 11.44 17.43
CA ASP A 125 4.01 11.72 18.57
C ASP A 125 4.70 10.45 19.11
N LEU A 126 4.00 9.31 19.10
CA LEU A 126 4.56 8.01 19.48
C LEU A 126 5.38 7.40 18.35
N CYS A 127 4.90 7.47 17.11
CA CYS A 127 5.61 6.90 15.95
C CYS A 127 6.94 7.61 15.68
N LEU A 128 7.04 8.91 15.97
CA LEU A 128 8.24 9.74 15.77
C LEU A 128 9.17 9.77 16.99
N ALA A 129 8.78 9.14 18.09
CA ALA A 129 9.58 9.11 19.31
C ALA A 129 10.94 8.43 19.08
N GLU A 130 11.94 8.84 19.86
CA GLU A 130 13.27 8.23 19.88
C GLU A 130 13.17 6.72 20.16
N GLY A 131 13.80 5.90 19.32
CA GLY A 131 13.75 4.44 19.41
C GLY A 131 12.47 3.78 18.87
N ALA A 132 11.44 4.56 18.53
CA ALA A 132 10.26 4.07 17.81
C ALA A 132 10.37 4.34 16.30
N ARG A 133 10.90 5.51 15.92
CA ARG A 133 11.04 5.92 14.51
C ARG A 133 12.17 5.17 13.79
N PRO A 134 12.10 5.01 12.46
CA PRO A 134 13.13 4.37 11.67
C PRO A 134 14.26 5.36 11.31
N SER A 135 15.10 5.75 12.29
CA SER A 135 16.06 6.87 12.18
C SER A 135 17.07 6.81 11.03
N ASP A 136 17.43 5.62 10.56
CA ASP A 136 18.44 5.42 9.51
C ASP A 136 17.88 4.68 8.29
N MET A 137 16.56 4.71 8.12
CA MET A 137 15.91 4.10 6.95
C MET A 137 16.17 4.93 5.69
N THR A 138 16.57 4.25 4.63
CA THR A 138 16.66 4.81 3.28
C THR A 138 15.50 4.31 2.42
N ILE A 139 15.28 4.99 1.29
CA ILE A 139 14.28 4.58 0.30
C ILE A 139 14.94 4.54 -1.08
N SER A 140 14.45 3.66 -1.96
CA SER A 140 14.87 3.59 -3.37
C SER A 140 13.69 3.28 -4.30
N GLY A 141 13.91 3.39 -5.61
CA GLY A 141 12.93 2.98 -6.62
C GLY A 141 11.61 3.74 -6.55
N SER A 142 11.66 5.02 -6.19
CA SER A 142 10.46 5.87 -6.14
C SER A 142 9.84 6.06 -7.51
N ASP A 143 8.52 5.92 -7.61
CA ASP A 143 7.75 6.15 -8.84
C ASP A 143 6.41 6.82 -8.51
N VAL A 144 5.80 7.50 -9.49
CA VAL A 144 4.55 8.24 -9.35
C VAL A 144 3.59 7.92 -10.49
N LEU A 145 2.35 7.57 -10.11
CA LEU A 145 1.21 7.50 -11.01
C LEU A 145 0.26 8.67 -10.74
N LEU A 146 0.09 9.55 -11.73
CA LEU A 146 -0.94 10.58 -11.70
C LEU A 146 -2.29 9.98 -12.11
N VAL A 147 -3.30 10.10 -11.24
CA VAL A 147 -4.67 9.61 -11.50
C VAL A 147 -5.56 10.74 -12.00
N SER A 148 -5.37 11.94 -11.45
CA SER A 148 -6.02 13.18 -11.86
C SER A 148 -5.19 14.39 -11.40
N ASP A 149 -5.64 15.61 -11.73
CA ASP A 149 -4.99 16.85 -11.28
C ASP A 149 -4.92 17.00 -9.75
N THR A 150 -5.78 16.26 -9.02
CA THR A 150 -5.91 16.34 -7.57
C THR A 150 -5.58 15.04 -6.84
N GLU A 151 -5.25 13.95 -7.56
CA GLU A 151 -4.95 12.65 -6.96
C GLU A 151 -3.77 11.97 -7.67
N ALA A 152 -2.81 11.52 -6.88
CA ALA A 152 -1.66 10.77 -7.34
C ALA A 152 -1.33 9.64 -6.37
N TYR A 153 -0.65 8.61 -6.88
CA TYR A 153 -0.06 7.55 -6.07
C TYR A 153 1.44 7.56 -6.26
N SER A 154 2.19 7.29 -5.20
CA SER A 154 3.61 6.97 -5.34
C SER A 154 3.91 5.61 -4.72
N THR A 155 4.95 4.98 -5.22
CA THR A 155 5.54 3.77 -4.65
C THR A 155 6.99 4.01 -4.31
N THR A 156 7.54 3.27 -3.36
CA THR A 156 8.97 3.22 -3.07
C THR A 156 9.31 1.97 -2.26
N VAL A 157 10.56 1.54 -2.32
CA VAL A 157 11.08 0.48 -1.46
C VAL A 157 11.77 1.11 -0.26
N GLU A 158 11.44 0.65 0.95
CA GLU A 158 12.03 1.12 2.20
C GLU A 158 13.04 0.09 2.73
N PHE A 159 14.20 0.58 3.17
CA PHE A 159 15.31 -0.21 3.71
C PHE A 159 15.56 0.18 5.18
N PRO A 160 14.75 -0.35 6.11
CA PRO A 160 14.96 -0.11 7.53
C PRO A 160 16.26 -0.78 8.03
N PRO A 161 17.11 -0.07 8.78
CA PRO A 161 18.46 -0.54 9.18
C PRO A 161 18.45 -1.77 10.10
N ASN A 162 17.30 -2.14 10.68
CA ASN A 162 17.17 -3.18 11.69
C ASN A 162 15.86 -3.98 11.57
N ALA A 163 15.43 -4.37 10.37
CA ALA A 163 14.19 -5.15 10.21
C ALA A 163 14.24 -6.60 10.74
N GLY A 164 15.28 -6.98 11.51
CA GLY A 164 15.38 -8.27 12.20
C GLY A 164 15.71 -9.47 11.31
N LEU A 165 15.80 -9.25 10.00
CA LEU A 165 16.28 -10.16 8.96
C LEU A 165 17.20 -9.34 8.05
N ASP A 166 18.42 -9.81 7.80
CA ASP A 166 19.34 -9.16 6.86
C ASP A 166 18.65 -8.99 5.50
N GLY A 167 18.57 -7.75 4.99
CA GLY A 167 17.93 -7.43 3.71
C GLY A 167 16.39 -7.38 3.72
N ALA A 168 15.76 -7.22 4.89
CA ALA A 168 14.31 -7.02 4.94
C ALA A 168 13.91 -5.62 4.49
N THR A 169 13.13 -5.56 3.42
CA THR A 169 12.62 -4.34 2.81
C THR A 169 11.11 -4.26 2.93
N LEU A 170 10.57 -3.05 2.79
CA LEU A 170 9.14 -2.81 2.70
C LEU A 170 8.79 -2.21 1.34
N LEU A 171 7.63 -2.53 0.80
CA LEU A 171 7.05 -1.80 -0.31
C LEU A 171 6.05 -0.81 0.26
N ALA A 172 6.29 0.47 0.03
CA ALA A 172 5.38 1.54 0.35
C ALA A 172 4.51 1.89 -0.85
N VAL A 173 3.22 2.08 -0.60
CA VAL A 173 2.27 2.71 -1.52
C VAL A 173 1.64 3.89 -0.80
N GLN A 174 1.73 5.06 -1.42
CA GLN A 174 1.27 6.32 -0.84
C GLN A 174 0.21 6.95 -1.75
N ARG A 175 -0.90 7.41 -1.17
CA ARG A 175 -1.93 8.19 -1.86
C ARG A 175 -1.78 9.65 -1.50
N TRP A 176 -1.67 10.49 -2.51
CA TRP A 176 -1.51 11.93 -2.41
C TRP A 176 -2.77 12.63 -2.92
N LYS A 177 -3.19 13.69 -2.22
CA LYS A 177 -4.25 14.58 -2.65
C LYS A 177 -3.73 16.00 -2.72
N ARG A 178 -4.12 16.75 -3.75
CA ARG A 178 -3.85 18.18 -3.82
C ARG A 178 -4.86 18.93 -2.94
N ASP A 179 -4.39 19.80 -2.06
CA ASP A 179 -5.26 20.61 -1.19
C ASP A 179 -5.71 21.93 -1.85
N GLU A 180 -6.47 22.74 -1.13
CA GLU A 180 -6.99 24.03 -1.63
C GLU A 180 -5.89 25.06 -1.95
N SER A 181 -4.72 24.95 -1.29
CA SER A 181 -3.54 25.76 -1.60
C SER A 181 -2.78 25.26 -2.83
N GLY A 182 -3.15 24.10 -3.37
CA GLY A 182 -2.45 23.46 -4.46
C GLY A 182 -1.29 22.58 -4.01
N ASP A 183 -1.09 22.36 -2.70
CA ASP A 183 -0.01 21.52 -2.19
C ASP A 183 -0.40 20.04 -2.21
N TRP A 184 0.54 19.16 -2.54
CA TRP A 184 0.35 17.72 -2.39
C TRP A 184 0.45 17.32 -0.92
N LYS A 185 -0.60 16.68 -0.40
CA LYS A 185 -0.69 16.17 0.96
C LYS A 185 -0.85 14.65 0.96
N LEU A 186 -0.13 13.99 1.86
CA LEU A 186 -0.18 12.56 2.05
C LEU A 186 -1.50 12.17 2.73
N ALA A 187 -2.40 11.51 2.00
CA ALA A 187 -3.69 11.09 2.50
C ALA A 187 -3.68 9.67 3.08
N LEU A 188 -2.77 8.82 2.60
CA LEU A 188 -2.59 7.46 3.09
C LEU A 188 -1.17 6.99 2.77
N HIS A 189 -0.52 6.38 3.74
CA HIS A 189 0.72 5.64 3.54
C HIS A 189 0.50 4.20 3.98
N GLN A 190 0.83 3.24 3.12
CA GLN A 190 0.70 1.82 3.41
C GLN A 190 2.02 1.13 3.13
N THR A 191 2.41 0.20 4.00
CA THR A 191 3.62 -0.61 3.78
C THR A 191 3.33 -2.08 4.01
N ILE A 192 4.08 -2.93 3.30
CA ILE A 192 4.09 -4.38 3.46
C ILE A 192 5.55 -4.88 3.44
N PRO A 193 5.86 -5.99 4.13
CA PRO A 193 7.10 -6.72 3.88
C PRO A 193 7.25 -7.09 2.41
N TRP A 194 8.43 -6.85 1.84
CA TRP A 194 8.71 -6.95 0.42
C TRP A 194 10.00 -7.71 0.12
N CYS A 195 10.09 -8.94 0.61
CA CYS A 195 11.27 -9.79 0.45
C CYS A 195 11.04 -10.93 -0.54
N PRO A 196 12.07 -11.35 -1.30
CA PRO A 196 12.00 -12.58 -2.07
C PRO A 196 11.65 -13.78 -1.18
N GLY A 197 10.71 -14.62 -1.64
CA GLY A 197 10.39 -15.89 -0.99
C GLY A 197 9.54 -15.80 0.28
N SER A 198 9.13 -14.61 0.72
CA SER A 198 8.24 -14.44 1.88
C SER A 198 7.00 -13.62 1.51
N LYS A 199 5.82 -14.10 1.93
CA LYS A 199 4.58 -13.33 1.80
C LYS A 199 4.51 -12.26 2.88
N ALA A 200 3.87 -11.14 2.57
CA ALA A 200 3.57 -10.11 3.56
C ALA A 200 2.74 -10.70 4.72
N GLY A 201 3.36 -10.81 5.89
CA GLY A 201 2.73 -11.29 7.12
C GLY A 201 1.93 -10.22 7.85
N GLY A 202 2.04 -8.96 7.42
CA GLY A 202 1.31 -7.81 7.95
C GLY A 202 1.41 -6.59 7.03
N THR A 203 0.65 -5.57 7.38
CA THR A 203 0.55 -4.28 6.69
C THR A 203 0.54 -3.17 7.73
N LEU A 204 1.27 -2.08 7.47
CA LEU A 204 1.03 -0.81 8.17
C LEU A 204 0.12 0.07 7.32
N ARG A 205 -0.78 0.81 7.96
CA ARG A 205 -1.58 1.87 7.33
C ARG A 205 -1.47 3.11 8.19
N CYS A 206 -1.12 4.23 7.59
CA CYS A 206 -0.95 5.49 8.28
C CYS A 206 -1.73 6.59 7.58
N ASP A 207 -2.31 7.49 8.36
CA ASP A 207 -2.88 8.75 7.89
C ASP A 207 -2.56 9.88 8.88
N CYS A 208 -3.29 10.98 8.82
CA CYS A 208 -3.09 12.15 9.66
C CYS A 208 -3.11 11.86 11.17
N ARG A 209 -3.73 10.76 11.60
CA ARG A 209 -3.87 10.37 13.01
C ARG A 209 -2.67 9.57 13.53
N GLY A 210 -1.85 9.01 12.65
CA GLY A 210 -0.76 8.10 13.00
C GLY A 210 -0.84 6.79 12.23
N CYS A 211 -0.24 5.73 12.78
CA CYS A 211 -0.12 4.43 12.12
C CYS A 211 -0.90 3.33 12.84
N THR A 212 -1.40 2.37 12.07
CA THR A 212 -2.00 1.13 12.57
C THR A 212 -1.32 -0.09 11.92
N ALA A 213 -1.03 -1.10 12.74
CA ALA A 213 -0.44 -2.35 12.30
C ALA A 213 -1.51 -3.44 12.20
N LEU A 214 -1.60 -4.05 11.03
CA LEU A 214 -2.45 -5.19 10.73
C LEU A 214 -1.54 -6.40 10.55
N THR A 215 -1.65 -7.39 11.43
CA THR A 215 -0.98 -8.67 11.21
C THR A 215 -1.96 -9.64 10.57
N SER A 216 -1.47 -10.49 9.68
CA SER A 216 -2.25 -11.65 9.26
C SER A 216 -2.49 -12.49 10.51
N THR A 217 -3.72 -12.52 11.00
CA THR A 217 -4.10 -13.58 11.92
C THR A 217 -3.89 -14.88 11.17
N ARG A 218 -3.05 -15.79 11.69
CA ARG A 218 -3.06 -17.19 11.24
C ARG A 218 -4.52 -17.58 11.10
N GLU A 219 -4.93 -18.02 9.91
CA GLU A 219 -6.25 -18.63 9.72
C GLU A 219 -6.52 -19.48 10.96
N ARG A 220 -7.62 -19.19 11.66
CA ARG A 220 -8.15 -20.17 12.60
C ARG A 220 -8.37 -21.40 11.74
N ARG A 221 -7.45 -22.39 11.83
CA ARG A 221 -7.71 -23.74 11.39
C ARG A 221 -9.08 -24.06 11.96
N THR A 222 -10.08 -24.17 11.10
CA THR A 222 -11.36 -24.75 11.46
C THR A 222 -11.01 -26.17 11.86
N PHE A 223 -10.87 -26.38 13.18
CA PHE A 223 -10.87 -27.71 13.75
C PHE A 223 -12.23 -28.32 13.43
N GLY A 224 -12.23 -29.32 12.56
CA GLY A 224 -13.41 -30.10 12.13
C GLY A 224 -13.74 -29.87 10.66
N GLY A 225 -13.66 -30.86 9.77
CA GLY A 225 -13.39 -32.27 9.96
C GLY A 225 -13.24 -32.97 8.61
N LEU A 226 -12.69 -34.18 8.65
CA LEU A 226 -12.82 -35.19 7.61
C LEU A 226 -14.30 -35.48 7.36
N ILE A 227 -14.77 -35.22 6.14
CA ILE A 227 -15.88 -35.90 5.45
C ILE A 227 -15.56 -35.71 3.96
N GLY A 228 -15.44 -36.70 3.10
CA GLY A 228 -15.53 -38.15 3.09
C GLY A 228 -15.18 -38.59 1.66
#